data_AF-A0A3C0YX50-F1
#
_entry.id   AF-A0A3C0YX50-F1
#
_cell.length_a   1.000
_cell.length_b   1.000
_cell.length_c   1.000
_cell.angle_alpha   90.00
_cell.angle_beta   90.00
_cell.angle_gamma   90.00
#
_symmetry.space_group_name_H-M   'P 1'
#
loop_
_entity.id
_entity.type
_entity.pdbx_description
1 polymer ?
#
loop_
_entity_poly.entity_id
_entity_poly.type
_entity_poly.pdbx_seq_one_letter_code
_entity_poly.pdbx_strand_id
1 'polypeptide(L)'
;MDTLPDYLADGLSVVFVGLNPGLESVRAGHYFASPRNRFWTAANRAGIFDPPLDATTDLLALEQGIGFTDVVKRPTSGSSGLRAADYKHWAPVLKQNLLRCSPRIVCFHGNVAYRNYLKRAEGVDEKPELGLQSRSIGRSRVYLVPNPSPANAVYSMADLVGWYRRLRAFKHEMESGA
;
A
#
# COMPACT_ATOMS: atom_id res chain seq x y z
N MET A 1 12.75 -6.97 15.19
CA MET A 1 12.07 -5.67 15.12
C MET A 1 10.66 -5.84 15.64
N ASP A 2 10.10 -4.83 16.32
CA ASP A 2 8.73 -4.89 16.85
C ASP A 2 7.66 -4.57 15.79
N THR A 3 8.09 -3.98 14.67
CA THR A 3 7.29 -3.70 13.47
C THR A 3 8.21 -3.53 12.25
N LEU A 4 7.63 -3.38 11.06
CA LEU A 4 8.39 -2.98 9.87
C LEU A 4 8.62 -1.46 9.84
N PRO A 5 9.82 -0.99 9.47
CA PRO A 5 10.06 0.43 9.21
C PRO A 5 9.25 0.90 7.99
N ASP A 6 8.90 2.19 7.95
CA ASP A 6 8.30 2.80 6.76
C ASP A 6 9.38 3.03 5.70
N TYR A 7 9.09 2.68 4.44
CA TYR A 7 9.92 3.03 3.29
C TYR A 7 9.31 4.27 2.65
N LEU A 8 9.64 5.44 3.20
CA LEU A 8 9.16 6.73 2.74
C LEU A 8 10.35 7.66 2.50
N ALA A 9 10.33 8.32 1.34
CA ALA A 9 11.28 9.33 0.92
C ALA A 9 10.53 10.42 0.15
N ASP A 10 11.17 11.57 -0.05
CA ASP A 10 10.62 12.62 -0.88
C ASP A 10 10.66 12.23 -2.37
N GLY A 11 9.75 12.78 -3.17
CA GLY A 11 9.75 12.58 -4.63
C GLY A 11 9.26 11.20 -5.10
N LEU A 12 8.73 10.35 -4.21
CA LEU A 12 8.18 9.05 -4.58
C LEU A 12 6.99 9.19 -5.55
N SER A 13 6.98 8.34 -6.57
CA SER A 13 5.88 8.25 -7.54
C SER A 13 4.67 7.52 -6.95
N VAL A 14 4.91 6.43 -6.22
CA VAL A 14 3.85 5.62 -5.59
C VAL A 14 4.29 5.23 -4.18
N VAL A 15 3.39 5.37 -3.21
CA VAL A 15 3.51 4.70 -1.91
C VAL A 15 2.40 3.66 -1.79
N PHE A 16 2.77 2.39 -1.65
CA PHE A 16 1.83 1.32 -1.35
C PHE A 16 1.53 1.29 0.16
N VAL A 17 0.25 1.28 0.50
CA VAL A 17 -0.23 1.27 1.87
C VAL A 17 -0.96 -0.03 2.15
N GLY A 18 -0.33 -0.89 2.96
CA GLY A 18 -0.93 -2.10 3.51
C GLY A 18 -1.89 -1.81 4.67
N LEU A 19 -2.53 -2.85 5.18
CA LEU A 19 -3.37 -2.73 6.38
C LEU A 19 -2.50 -2.65 7.63
N ASN A 20 -1.67 -3.67 7.82
CA ASN A 20 -0.72 -3.82 8.90
C ASN A 20 0.32 -4.90 8.54
N PRO A 21 1.51 -4.89 9.15
CA PRO A 21 2.55 -5.85 8.80
C PRO A 21 2.20 -7.24 9.33
N GLY A 22 2.35 -8.25 8.46
CA GLY A 22 2.21 -9.66 8.86
C GLY A 22 3.40 -10.12 9.70
N LEU A 23 3.18 -11.06 10.61
CA LEU A 23 4.24 -11.58 11.51
C LEU A 23 5.46 -12.12 10.75
N GLU A 24 5.25 -12.74 9.59
CA GLU A 24 6.33 -13.26 8.74
C GLU A 24 7.17 -12.13 8.12
N SER A 25 6.50 -11.08 7.62
CA SER A 25 7.15 -9.88 7.13
C SER A 25 7.99 -9.19 8.20
N VAL A 26 7.48 -9.07 9.43
CA VAL A 26 8.24 -8.52 10.57
C VAL A 26 9.44 -9.39 10.94
N ARG A 27 9.29 -10.71 10.93
CA ARG A 27 10.39 -11.65 11.22
C ARG A 27 11.50 -11.56 10.17
N ALA A 28 11.11 -11.46 8.90
CA ALA A 28 12.04 -11.33 7.79
C ALA A 28 12.65 -9.91 7.69
N GLY A 29 11.98 -8.89 8.24
CA GLY A 29 12.38 -7.50 8.07
C GLY A 29 12.00 -6.91 6.71
N HIS A 30 11.10 -7.55 5.98
CA HIS A 30 10.78 -7.21 4.59
C HIS A 30 9.27 -7.17 4.31
N TYR A 31 8.83 -6.20 3.52
CA TYR A 31 7.45 -6.06 3.08
C TYR A 31 7.04 -7.26 2.21
N PHE A 32 5.85 -7.78 2.50
CA PHE A 32 5.24 -8.90 1.77
C PHE A 32 6.11 -10.17 1.67
N ALA A 33 7.01 -10.41 2.64
CA ALA A 33 7.92 -11.55 2.67
C ALA A 33 7.30 -12.96 2.62
N SER A 34 6.03 -13.12 3.02
CA SER A 34 5.34 -14.41 2.95
C SER A 34 5.31 -14.92 1.51
N PRO A 35 5.80 -16.14 1.19
CA PRO A 35 5.71 -16.72 -0.16
C PRO A 35 4.28 -16.87 -0.69
N ARG A 36 3.29 -16.92 0.22
CA ARG A 36 1.86 -16.94 -0.13
C ARG A 36 1.30 -15.57 -0.49
N ASN A 37 2.01 -14.48 -0.19
CA ASN A 37 1.59 -13.14 -0.55
C ASN A 37 1.85 -12.92 -2.05
N ARG A 38 0.86 -12.37 -2.74
CA ARG A 38 0.88 -12.28 -4.20
C ARG A 38 1.42 -10.94 -4.72
N PHE A 39 1.83 -10.03 -3.83
CA PHE A 39 2.26 -8.67 -4.18
C PHE A 39 3.42 -8.69 -5.19
N TRP A 40 4.57 -9.25 -4.82
CA TRP A 40 5.78 -9.24 -5.65
C TRP A 40 5.54 -9.89 -7.01
N THR A 41 4.91 -11.07 -7.04
CA THR A 41 4.57 -11.75 -8.30
C THR A 41 3.65 -10.91 -9.18
N ALA A 42 2.59 -10.33 -8.63
CA ALA A 42 1.62 -9.57 -9.40
C ALA A 42 2.19 -8.22 -9.89
N ALA A 43 2.94 -7.52 -9.03
CA ALA A 43 3.55 -6.23 -9.34
C ALA A 43 4.63 -6.37 -10.43
N ASN A 44 5.50 -7.40 -10.33
CA ASN A 44 6.51 -7.68 -11.37
C ASN A 44 5.86 -8.05 -12.71
N ARG A 45 4.84 -8.93 -12.72
CA ARG A 45 4.10 -9.28 -13.96
C ARG A 45 3.35 -8.11 -14.58
N ALA A 46 3.04 -7.08 -13.78
CA ALA A 46 2.44 -5.84 -14.24
C ALA A 46 3.47 -4.80 -14.71
N GLY A 47 4.76 -5.05 -14.53
CA GLY A 47 5.84 -4.11 -14.87
C GLY A 47 5.86 -2.88 -13.96
N ILE A 48 5.46 -3.03 -12.69
CA ILE A 48 5.58 -1.98 -11.67
C ILE A 48 7.06 -1.72 -11.36
N PHE A 49 7.86 -2.77 -11.32
CA PHE A 49 9.29 -2.72 -11.07
C PHE A 49 10.06 -3.11 -12.33
N ASP A 50 11.14 -2.38 -12.62
CA ASP A 50 12.09 -2.68 -13.69
C ASP A 50 13.50 -2.16 -13.28
N PRO A 51 14.44 -3.04 -12.92
CA PRO A 51 14.33 -4.49 -12.92
C PRO A 51 13.36 -5.03 -11.85
N PRO A 52 12.85 -6.27 -12.01
CA PRO A 52 11.99 -6.92 -11.02
C PRO A 52 12.64 -7.02 -9.63
N LEU A 53 11.83 -6.85 -8.58
CA LEU A 53 12.26 -6.95 -7.18
C LEU A 53 11.49 -8.05 -6.43
N ASP A 54 12.01 -8.49 -5.30
CA ASP A 54 11.35 -9.39 -4.37
C ASP A 54 11.43 -8.86 -2.94
N ALA A 55 10.91 -9.64 -1.98
CA ALA A 55 10.92 -9.22 -0.58
C ALA A 55 12.34 -8.93 -0.06
N THR A 56 13.35 -9.70 -0.46
CA THR A 56 14.73 -9.54 0.06
C THR A 56 15.43 -8.30 -0.50
N THR A 57 14.89 -7.74 -1.59
CA THR A 57 15.40 -6.56 -2.29
C THR A 57 14.42 -5.37 -2.20
N ASP A 58 13.44 -5.44 -1.30
CA ASP A 58 12.33 -4.49 -1.21
C ASP A 58 12.76 -3.03 -0.98
N LEU A 59 13.89 -2.81 -0.30
CA LEU A 59 14.45 -1.48 -0.07
C LEU A 59 14.85 -0.77 -1.37
N LEU A 60 15.29 -1.52 -2.41
CA LEU A 60 15.64 -0.97 -3.72
C LEU A 60 14.42 -0.40 -4.46
N ALA A 61 13.19 -0.68 -3.99
CA ALA A 61 11.99 -0.04 -4.54
C ALA A 61 12.03 1.49 -4.40
N LEU A 62 12.70 2.02 -3.37
CA LEU A 62 12.87 3.46 -3.19
C LEU A 62 13.65 4.09 -4.35
N GLU A 63 14.66 3.39 -4.88
CA GLU A 63 15.42 3.83 -6.05
C GLU A 63 14.56 3.86 -7.33
N GLN A 64 13.52 3.02 -7.39
CA GLN A 64 12.50 3.03 -8.44
C GLN A 64 11.33 3.98 -8.15
N GLY A 65 11.46 4.84 -7.13
CA GLY A 65 10.44 5.82 -6.75
C GLY A 65 9.19 5.20 -6.13
N ILE A 66 9.31 4.03 -5.49
CA ILE A 66 8.21 3.28 -4.87
C ILE A 66 8.48 3.09 -3.38
N GLY A 67 7.52 3.47 -2.54
CA GLY A 67 7.57 3.30 -1.08
C GLY A 67 6.54 2.33 -0.53
N PHE A 68 6.71 1.98 0.75
CA PHE A 68 5.82 1.08 1.49
C PHE A 68 5.54 1.58 2.90
N THR A 69 4.30 1.44 3.34
CA THR A 69 3.87 1.67 4.72
C THR A 69 2.57 0.92 4.99
N ASP A 70 2.00 1.08 6.17
CA ASP A 70 0.74 0.47 6.58
C ASP A 70 -0.15 1.47 7.33
N VAL A 71 -1.47 1.25 7.30
CA VAL A 71 -2.42 2.02 8.12
C VAL A 71 -2.16 1.82 9.62
N VAL A 72 -1.75 0.62 10.01
CA VAL A 72 -1.46 0.26 11.40
C VAL A 72 -0.09 -0.40 11.47
N LYS A 73 0.80 0.09 12.33
CA LYS A 73 2.14 -0.51 12.50
C LYS A 73 2.17 -1.69 13.47
N ARG A 74 1.08 -2.01 14.19
CA ARG A 74 1.05 -3.19 15.06
C ARG A 74 0.99 -4.50 14.23
N PRO A 75 1.95 -5.44 14.42
CA PRO A 75 1.91 -6.70 13.69
C PRO A 75 0.81 -7.63 14.17
N THR A 76 0.20 -8.38 13.25
CA THR A 76 -0.74 -9.46 13.55
C THR A 76 -0.63 -10.61 12.56
N SER A 77 -1.17 -11.78 12.91
CA SER A 77 -1.29 -12.92 11.98
C SER A 77 -2.34 -12.68 10.89
N GLY A 78 -3.28 -11.76 11.12
CA GLY A 78 -4.33 -11.39 10.19
C GLY A 78 -5.12 -10.18 10.67
N SER A 79 -5.96 -9.63 9.78
CA SER A 79 -6.71 -8.39 10.04
C SER A 79 -7.66 -8.47 11.24
N SER A 80 -8.19 -9.66 11.57
CA SER A 80 -9.05 -9.89 12.74
C SER A 80 -8.35 -9.64 14.07
N GLY A 81 -7.01 -9.65 14.09
CA GLY A 81 -6.24 -9.31 15.27
C GLY A 81 -6.24 -7.81 15.58
N LEU A 82 -6.64 -6.95 14.65
CA LEU A 82 -6.63 -5.49 14.82
C LEU A 82 -7.85 -5.00 15.60
N ARG A 83 -7.63 -3.97 16.43
CA ARG A 83 -8.64 -3.34 17.28
C ARG A 83 -8.86 -1.91 16.83
N ALA A 84 -10.02 -1.35 17.16
CA ALA A 84 -10.35 0.05 16.85
C ALA A 84 -9.30 1.05 17.38
N ALA A 85 -8.71 0.76 18.55
CA ALA A 85 -7.65 1.56 19.16
C ALA A 85 -6.38 1.63 18.31
N ASP A 86 -6.04 0.55 17.58
CA ASP A 86 -4.86 0.54 16.71
C ASP A 86 -5.01 1.55 15.59
N TYR A 87 -6.16 1.55 14.91
CA TYR A 87 -6.43 2.50 13.83
C TYR A 87 -6.54 3.93 14.35
N LYS A 88 -7.15 4.14 15.52
CA LYS A 88 -7.25 5.47 16.13
C LYS A 88 -5.87 6.07 16.42
N HIS A 89 -4.91 5.22 16.80
CA HIS A 89 -3.54 5.64 17.07
C HIS A 89 -2.75 5.87 15.77
N TRP A 90 -2.75 4.90 14.85
CA TRP A 90 -1.82 4.89 13.71
C TRP A 90 -2.32 5.63 12.46
N ALA A 91 -3.62 5.70 12.20
CA ALA A 91 -4.11 6.33 10.97
C ALA A 91 -3.77 7.85 10.88
N PRO A 92 -3.85 8.64 11.97
CA PRO A 92 -3.36 10.02 11.96
C PRO A 92 -1.85 10.14 11.70
N VAL A 93 -1.06 9.19 12.23
CA VAL A 93 0.40 9.14 12.00
C VAL A 93 0.70 8.86 10.53
N LEU A 94 0.00 7.89 9.92
CA LEU A 94 0.09 7.62 8.49
C LEU A 94 -0.21 8.90 7.67
N LYS A 95 -1.31 9.60 7.98
CA LYS A 95 -1.66 10.85 7.30
C LYS A 95 -0.53 11.88 7.38
N GLN A 96 0.03 12.10 8.56
CA GLN A 96 1.14 13.04 8.74
C GLN A 96 2.37 12.66 7.91
N ASN A 97 2.71 11.37 7.88
CA ASN A 97 3.83 10.86 7.08
C ASN A 97 3.59 11.07 5.58
N LEU A 98 2.39 10.74 5.08
CA LEU A 98 2.03 10.91 3.67
C LEU A 98 1.96 12.39 3.25
N LEU A 99 1.49 13.28 4.13
CA LEU A 99 1.51 14.73 3.87
C LEU A 99 2.93 15.28 3.79
N ARG A 100 3.86 14.74 4.60
CA ARG A 100 5.26 15.14 4.60
C ARG A 100 5.99 14.69 3.34
N CYS A 101 5.94 13.39 3.00
CA CYS A 101 6.64 12.90 1.81
C CYS A 101 5.93 13.22 0.49
N SER A 102 4.61 13.53 0.55
CA SER A 102 3.80 14.01 -0.58
C SER A 102 4.04 13.23 -1.89
N PRO A 103 3.89 11.89 -1.91
CA PRO A 103 4.11 11.11 -3.13
C PRO A 103 3.09 11.50 -4.20
N ARG A 104 3.36 11.21 -5.48
CA ARG A 104 2.37 11.48 -6.53
C ARG A 104 1.09 10.67 -6.32
N ILE A 105 1.24 9.38 -5.98
CA ILE A 105 0.13 8.45 -5.75
C ILE A 105 0.29 7.76 -4.39
N VAL A 106 -0.80 7.69 -3.62
CA VAL A 106 -0.95 6.78 -2.48
C VAL A 106 -1.86 5.64 -2.89
N CYS A 107 -1.33 4.42 -2.93
CA CYS A 107 -2.04 3.23 -3.38
C CYS A 107 -2.40 2.32 -2.21
N PHE A 108 -3.67 2.25 -1.83
CA PHE A 108 -4.13 1.39 -0.74
C PHE A 108 -4.43 -0.04 -1.22
N HIS A 109 -3.95 -1.04 -0.47
CA HIS A 109 -4.28 -2.44 -0.68
C HIS A 109 -5.61 -2.82 0.00
N GLY A 110 -6.68 -2.63 -0.75
CA GLY A 110 -8.04 -3.07 -0.42
C GLY A 110 -8.84 -2.07 0.41
N ASN A 111 -10.17 -2.22 0.32
CA ASN A 111 -11.13 -1.31 0.94
C ASN A 111 -11.00 -1.23 2.47
N VAL A 112 -10.62 -2.31 3.15
CA VAL A 112 -10.49 -2.30 4.62
C VAL A 112 -9.43 -1.31 5.09
N ALA A 113 -8.29 -1.24 4.41
CA ALA A 113 -7.22 -0.29 4.76
C ALA A 113 -7.71 1.14 4.55
N TYR A 114 -8.20 1.46 3.35
CA TYR A 114 -8.60 2.83 3.03
C TYR A 114 -9.82 3.31 3.83
N ARG A 115 -10.83 2.47 4.06
CA ARG A 115 -11.99 2.84 4.89
C ARG A 115 -11.61 3.16 6.32
N ASN A 116 -10.70 2.38 6.91
CA ASN A 116 -10.22 2.69 8.26
C ASN A 116 -9.36 3.95 8.29
N TYR A 117 -8.55 4.19 7.25
CA TYR A 117 -7.84 5.46 7.08
C TYR A 117 -8.84 6.64 7.03
N LEU A 118 -9.82 6.62 6.12
CA LEU A 118 -10.83 7.68 5.98
C LEU A 118 -11.54 7.94 7.30
N LYS A 119 -12.01 6.89 7.97
CA LYS A 119 -12.77 7.03 9.20
C LYS A 119 -11.93 7.58 10.35
N ARG A 120 -10.65 7.22 10.45
CA ARG A 120 -9.82 7.50 11.63
C ARG A 120 -8.87 8.68 11.46
N ALA A 121 -8.51 9.04 10.22
CA ALA A 121 -7.61 10.14 9.91
C ALA A 121 -8.30 11.32 9.22
N GLU A 122 -9.42 11.08 8.52
CA GLU A 122 -10.21 12.11 7.82
C GLU A 122 -11.57 12.38 8.47
N GLY A 123 -12.04 11.51 9.36
CA GLY A 123 -13.38 11.61 9.96
C GLY A 123 -14.52 11.31 8.97
N VAL A 124 -14.22 10.58 7.90
CA VAL A 124 -15.14 10.29 6.79
C VAL A 124 -15.59 8.82 6.84
N ASP A 125 -16.90 8.57 6.78
CA ASP A 125 -17.46 7.22 6.70
C ASP A 125 -18.02 6.96 5.29
N GLU A 126 -17.15 6.46 4.40
CA GLU A 126 -17.48 6.14 3.01
C GLU A 126 -17.17 4.68 2.68
N LYS A 127 -17.82 4.18 1.63
CA LYS A 127 -17.57 2.87 1.03
C LYS A 127 -16.91 3.07 -0.34
N PRO A 128 -15.57 3.13 -0.41
CA PRO A 128 -14.86 3.35 -1.65
C PRO A 128 -14.92 2.11 -2.55
N GLU A 129 -14.88 2.37 -3.85
CA GLU A 129 -14.65 1.36 -4.87
C GLU A 129 -13.17 1.28 -5.22
N LEU A 130 -12.76 0.21 -5.90
CA LEU A 130 -11.39 0.08 -6.40
C LEU A 130 -11.13 1.09 -7.54
N GLY A 131 -9.86 1.49 -7.71
CA GLY A 131 -9.43 2.44 -8.73
C GLY A 131 -9.11 3.82 -8.17
N LEU A 132 -9.11 4.82 -9.05
CA LEU A 132 -8.85 6.22 -8.70
C LEU A 132 -9.97 6.77 -7.81
N GLN A 133 -9.59 7.42 -6.71
CA GLN A 133 -10.54 8.04 -5.80
C GLN A 133 -10.74 9.52 -6.13
N SER A 134 -11.91 10.05 -5.76
CA SER A 134 -12.22 11.48 -5.81
C SER A 134 -11.44 12.29 -4.78
N ARG A 135 -11.13 11.68 -3.63
CA ARG A 135 -10.37 12.31 -2.53
C ARG A 135 -8.86 12.22 -2.78
N SER A 136 -8.14 13.23 -2.29
CA SER A 136 -6.68 13.28 -2.22
C SER A 136 -6.21 13.27 -0.76
N ILE A 137 -4.92 12.95 -0.56
CA ILE A 137 -4.22 13.16 0.71
C ILE A 137 -3.21 14.29 0.45
N GLY A 138 -3.56 15.52 0.84
CA GLY A 138 -2.83 16.70 0.40
C GLY A 138 -2.80 16.76 -1.14
N ARG A 139 -1.60 16.77 -1.72
CA ARG A 139 -1.40 16.78 -3.19
C ARG A 139 -1.43 15.38 -3.81
N SER A 140 -1.37 14.32 -3.01
CA SER A 140 -1.29 12.95 -3.52
C SER A 140 -2.64 12.46 -4.02
N ARG A 141 -2.67 11.89 -5.24
CA ARG A 141 -3.84 11.16 -5.74
C ARG A 141 -3.97 9.84 -4.98
N VAL A 142 -5.19 9.46 -4.62
CA VAL A 142 -5.44 8.17 -3.96
C VAL A 142 -5.93 7.15 -4.98
N TYR A 143 -5.32 5.96 -4.98
CA TYR A 143 -5.69 4.84 -5.82
C TYR A 143 -5.90 3.59 -4.97
N LEU A 144 -6.90 2.76 -5.31
CA LEU A 144 -7.21 1.53 -4.60
C LEU A 144 -7.04 0.32 -5.50
N VAL A 145 -6.33 -0.69 -5.01
CA VAL A 145 -6.19 -2.00 -5.66
C VAL A 145 -6.68 -3.10 -4.71
N PRO A 146 -7.01 -4.31 -5.20
CA PRO A 146 -7.33 -5.41 -4.32
C PRO A 146 -6.16 -5.74 -3.39
N ASN A 147 -6.47 -6.25 -2.20
CA ASN A 147 -5.45 -6.71 -1.27
C ASN A 147 -4.80 -8.01 -1.79
N PRO A 148 -3.45 -8.08 -1.92
CA PRO A 148 -2.74 -9.24 -2.48
C PRO A 148 -2.60 -10.42 -1.50
N SER A 149 -3.01 -10.27 -0.25
CA SER A 149 -3.01 -11.33 0.76
C SER A 149 -3.74 -12.59 0.24
N PRO A 150 -3.25 -13.80 0.55
CA PRO A 150 -3.92 -15.04 0.17
C PRO A 150 -5.31 -15.18 0.81
N ALA A 151 -5.58 -14.48 1.93
CA ALA A 151 -6.90 -14.46 2.56
C ALA A 151 -7.97 -13.79 1.68
N ASN A 152 -7.57 -12.98 0.71
CA ASN A 152 -8.46 -12.38 -0.27
C ASN A 152 -8.59 -13.29 -1.51
N ALA A 153 -9.35 -14.37 -1.39
CA ALA A 153 -9.52 -15.36 -2.45
C ALA A 153 -10.43 -14.90 -3.61
N VAL A 154 -11.11 -13.74 -3.46
CA VAL A 154 -12.02 -13.18 -4.48
C VAL A 154 -11.27 -12.80 -5.76
N TYR A 155 -10.02 -12.35 -5.65
CA TYR A 155 -9.23 -11.88 -6.80
C TYR A 155 -8.18 -12.91 -7.15
N SER A 156 -8.15 -13.32 -8.42
CA SER A 156 -7.11 -14.19 -8.98
C SER A 156 -5.78 -13.44 -9.15
N MET A 157 -4.70 -14.16 -9.45
CA MET A 157 -3.44 -13.54 -9.83
C MET A 157 -3.58 -12.63 -11.07
N ALA A 158 -4.39 -13.06 -12.05
CA ALA A 158 -4.64 -12.27 -13.26
C ALA A 158 -5.35 -10.95 -12.94
N ASP A 159 -6.31 -10.96 -12.00
CA ASP A 159 -7.00 -9.75 -11.55
C ASP A 159 -6.02 -8.78 -10.88
N LEU A 160 -5.17 -9.28 -9.98
CA LEU A 160 -4.15 -8.45 -9.32
C LEU A 160 -3.21 -7.81 -10.33
N VAL A 161 -2.70 -8.58 -11.29
CA VAL A 161 -1.86 -8.07 -12.38
C VAL A 161 -2.61 -6.99 -13.19
N GLY A 162 -3.88 -7.22 -13.53
CA GLY A 162 -4.70 -6.25 -14.24
C GLY A 162 -4.88 -4.93 -13.47
N TRP A 163 -5.08 -4.99 -12.14
CA TRP A 163 -5.16 -3.79 -11.31
C TRP A 163 -3.84 -3.03 -11.22
N TYR A 164 -2.70 -3.72 -11.08
CA TYR A 164 -1.40 -3.06 -11.10
C TYR A 164 -1.05 -2.47 -12.47
N ARG A 165 -1.47 -3.10 -13.58
CA ARG A 165 -1.32 -2.50 -14.92
C ARG A 165 -2.10 -1.20 -15.08
N ARG A 166 -3.32 -1.14 -14.53
CA ARG A 166 -4.11 0.11 -14.50
C ARG A 166 -3.46 1.18 -13.64
N LEU A 167 -2.93 0.83 -12.46
CA LEU A 167 -2.15 1.75 -11.64
C LEU A 167 -0.92 2.29 -12.38
N ARG A 168 -0.18 1.41 -13.07
CA ARG A 168 0.99 1.79 -13.88
C ARG A 168 0.61 2.75 -15.00
N ALA A 169 -0.48 2.48 -15.73
CA ALA A 169 -0.97 3.37 -16.78
C ALA A 169 -1.33 4.75 -16.21
N PHE A 170 -2.07 4.79 -15.10
CA PHE A 170 -2.42 6.03 -14.41
C PHE A 170 -1.17 6.82 -13.94
N LYS A 171 -0.15 6.13 -13.42
CA LYS A 171 1.15 6.76 -13.08
C LYS A 171 1.78 7.43 -14.30
N HIS A 172 1.84 6.74 -15.44
CA HIS A 172 2.40 7.29 -16.68
C HIS A 172 1.64 8.52 -17.19
N GLU A 173 0.31 8.49 -17.12
CA GLU A 173 -0.55 9.64 -17.46
C GLU A 173 -0.24 10.86 -16.58
N MET A 174 -0.08 10.65 -15.26
CA MET A 174 0.30 11.71 -14.32
C MET A 174 1.72 12.25 -14.53
N GLU A 175 2.62 11.47 -15.12
CA GLU A 175 3.99 11.88 -15.40
C GLU A 175 4.13 12.58 -16.75
N SER A 176 3.28 12.24 -17.72
CA SER A 176 3.28 12.84 -19.06
C SER A 176 2.46 14.13 -19.15
N GLY A 177 1.53 14.34 -18.20
CA GLY A 177 0.66 15.52 -18.13
C GLY A 177 1.11 16.59 -17.13
N ALA A 178 2.29 16.44 -16.50
CA ALA A 178 2.89 17.38 -15.55
C ALA A 178 4.09 18.10 -16.18
#